data_AF-A0A2T2Z054-F1
#
_entry.id   AF-A0A2T2Z054-F1
#
_cell.length_a   1.000
_cell.length_b   1.000
_cell.length_c   1.000
_cell.angle_alpha   90.00
_cell.angle_beta   90.00
_cell.angle_gamma   90.00
#
_symmetry.space_group_name_H-M   'P 1'
#
loop_
_entity.id
_entity.type
_entity.pdbx_description
1 polymer ?
#
loop_
_entity_poly.entity_id
_entity_poly.type
_entity_poly.pdbx_seq_one_letter_code
_entity_poly.pdbx_strand_id
1 'polypeptide(L)'
;MLRSARALAELHTRRAQIADPILIAEIDCRRGELIDDINEWVERELPGYRTGVALRTDVLGPMVDRMAGSWVAANRAIDRDGARSDTTHKHWYHLAELVDGYTDLVSGVATPPAR
;
A
#
# COMPACT_ATOMS: atom_id res chain seq x y z
N MET A 1 -9.72 -6.82 -3.60
CA MET A 1 -8.85 -5.63 -3.64
C MET A 1 -9.38 -4.44 -2.84
N LEU A 2 -10.49 -3.77 -3.21
CA LEU A 2 -10.97 -2.57 -2.48
C LEU A 2 -11.23 -2.80 -0.98
N ARG A 3 -11.81 -3.96 -0.62
CA ARG A 3 -12.02 -4.35 0.79
C ARG A 3 -10.70 -4.50 1.57
N SER A 4 -9.70 -5.12 0.96
CA SER A 4 -8.38 -5.32 1.56
C SER A 4 -7.64 -3.99 1.75
N ALA A 5 -7.65 -3.13 0.73
CA ALA A 5 -7.06 -1.79 0.82
C ALA A 5 -7.71 -0.94 1.93
N ARG A 6 -9.03 -1.01 2.07
CA ARG A 6 -9.75 -0.37 3.17
C ARG A 6 -9.36 -0.94 4.53
N ALA A 7 -9.29 -2.26 4.66
CA ALA A 7 -8.89 -2.91 5.90
C ALA A 7 -7.45 -2.52 6.32
N LEU A 8 -6.52 -2.42 5.37
CA LEU A 8 -5.17 -1.92 5.61
C LEU A 8 -5.19 -0.46 6.11
N ALA A 9 -5.99 0.41 5.50
CA ALA A 9 -6.13 1.80 5.94
C ALA A 9 -6.73 1.90 7.37
N GLU A 10 -7.69 1.04 7.71
CA GLU A 10 -8.25 0.97 9.07
C GLU A 10 -7.20 0.50 10.09
N LEU A 11 -6.37 -0.48 9.74
CA LEU A 11 -5.25 -0.93 10.58
C LEU A 11 -4.20 0.17 10.78
N HIS A 12 -3.79 0.87 9.72
CA HIS A 12 -2.87 2.02 9.81
C HIS A 12 -3.43 3.15 10.68
N THR A 13 -4.74 3.42 10.57
CA THR A 13 -5.41 4.42 11.40
C THR A 13 -5.36 4.06 12.87
N ARG A 14 -5.67 2.80 13.22
CA ARG A 14 -5.59 2.29 14.60
C ARG A 14 -4.15 2.29 15.11
N ARG A 15 -3.20 1.81 14.31
CA ARG A 15 -1.77 1.78 14.66
C ARG A 15 -1.26 3.17 15.06
N ALA A 16 -1.68 4.22 14.35
CA ALA A 16 -1.27 5.59 14.62
C ALA A 16 -1.91 6.22 15.87
N GLN A 17 -2.81 5.52 16.56
CA GLN A 17 -3.49 5.98 17.78
C GLN A 17 -3.07 5.19 19.03
N ILE A 18 -2.33 4.09 18.87
CA ILE A 18 -1.98 3.16 19.93
C ILE A 18 -0.51 3.31 20.30
N ALA A 19 -0.20 3.30 21.59
CA ALA A 19 1.16 3.31 22.12
C ALA A 19 1.61 1.96 22.68
N ASP A 20 0.67 1.04 22.96
CA ASP A 20 0.98 -0.28 23.51
C ASP A 20 1.74 -1.15 22.48
N PRO A 21 2.98 -1.59 22.78
CA PRO A 21 3.78 -2.41 21.87
C PRO A 21 3.13 -3.74 21.49
N ILE A 22 2.35 -4.36 22.39
CA ILE A 22 1.69 -5.65 22.13
C ILE A 22 0.59 -5.46 21.09
N LEU A 23 -0.26 -4.45 21.28
CA LEU A 23 -1.31 -4.12 20.32
C LEU A 23 -0.76 -3.67 18.96
N ILE A 24 0.37 -2.96 18.95
CA ILE A 24 1.09 -2.62 17.70
C ILE A 24 1.53 -3.90 16.98
N ALA A 25 2.11 -4.86 17.69
CA ALA A 25 2.55 -6.13 17.11
C ALA A 25 1.36 -6.93 16.54
N GLU A 26 0.22 -6.96 17.22
CA GLU A 26 -1.00 -7.60 16.72
C GLU A 26 -1.52 -6.95 15.43
N ILE A 27 -1.52 -5.61 15.38
CA ILE A 27 -1.90 -4.87 14.16
C ILE A 27 -0.91 -5.15 13.03
N ASP A 28 0.38 -5.17 13.31
CA ASP A 28 1.44 -5.44 12.34
C ASP A 28 1.34 -6.86 11.79
N CYS A 29 1.01 -7.84 12.65
CA CYS A 29 0.73 -9.22 12.25
C CYS A 29 -0.48 -9.29 11.31
N ARG A 30 -1.61 -8.68 11.70
CA ARG A 30 -2.83 -8.67 10.89
C ARG A 30 -2.63 -7.95 9.55
N ARG A 31 -1.78 -6.93 9.50
CA ARG A 31 -1.40 -6.25 8.27
C ARG A 31 -0.61 -7.17 7.35
N GLY A 32 0.33 -7.95 7.90
CA GLY A 32 1.06 -8.99 7.18
C GLY A 32 0.14 -10.04 6.54
N GLU A 33 -0.81 -10.57 7.32
CA GLU A 33 -1.80 -11.53 6.81
C GLU A 33 -2.60 -10.98 5.61
N LEU A 34 -3.05 -9.73 5.69
CA LEU A 34 -3.78 -9.10 4.57
C LEU A 34 -2.90 -8.87 3.34
N ILE A 35 -1.61 -8.58 3.54
CA ILE A 35 -0.64 -8.46 2.45
C ILE A 35 -0.47 -9.82 1.75
N ASP A 36 -0.34 -10.90 2.52
CA ASP A 36 -0.20 -12.25 1.98
C ASP A 36 -1.46 -12.70 1.24
N ASP A 37 -2.66 -12.42 1.79
CA ASP A 37 -3.95 -12.68 1.12
C ASP A 37 -4.03 -11.95 -0.24
N ILE A 38 -3.55 -10.70 -0.31
CA ILE A 38 -3.50 -9.94 -1.57
C ILE A 38 -2.53 -10.60 -2.54
N ASN A 39 -1.33 -10.98 -2.07
CA ASN A 39 -0.32 -11.60 -2.91
C ASN A 39 -0.80 -12.93 -3.49
N GLU A 40 -1.44 -13.78 -2.68
CA GLU A 40 -2.01 -15.05 -3.13
C GLU A 40 -3.15 -14.82 -4.15
N TRP A 41 -4.03 -13.84 -3.90
CA TRP A 41 -5.05 -13.46 -4.86
C TRP A 41 -4.43 -13.03 -6.20
N VAL A 42 -3.39 -12.19 -6.17
CA VAL A 42 -2.69 -11.74 -7.38
C VAL A 42 -2.11 -12.91 -8.16
N GLU A 43 -1.45 -13.86 -7.49
CA GLU A 43 -0.86 -15.02 -8.17
C GLU A 43 -1.90 -15.89 -8.87
N ARG A 44 -3.07 -16.04 -8.24
CA ARG A 44 -4.18 -16.81 -8.80
C ARG A 44 -4.81 -16.12 -10.00
N GLU A 45 -5.03 -14.81 -9.93
CA GLU A 45 -5.67 -14.04 -11.00
C GLU A 45 -4.71 -13.67 -12.15
N LEU A 46 -3.40 -13.59 -11.86
CA LEU A 46 -2.35 -13.26 -12.83
C LEU A 46 -1.21 -14.30 -12.79
N PRO A 47 -1.46 -15.52 -13.31
CA PRO A 47 -0.43 -16.55 -13.39
C PRO A 47 0.80 -16.04 -14.17
N GLY A 48 1.99 -16.15 -13.56
CA GLY A 48 3.23 -15.66 -14.17
C GLY A 48 3.59 -14.19 -13.85
N TYR A 49 2.75 -13.47 -13.11
CA TYR A 49 3.07 -12.12 -12.59
C TYR A 49 4.43 -12.10 -11.87
N ARG A 50 4.70 -13.11 -11.02
CA ARG A 50 5.98 -13.23 -10.31
C ARG A 50 7.15 -13.56 -11.23
N THR A 51 6.93 -14.28 -12.33
CA THR A 51 8.01 -14.70 -13.24
C THR A 51 8.48 -13.55 -14.14
N GLY A 52 7.57 -12.65 -14.55
CA GLY A 52 7.93 -11.43 -15.30
C GLY A 52 8.43 -10.28 -14.43
N VAL A 53 8.01 -10.23 -13.15
CA VAL A 53 8.33 -9.15 -12.20
C VAL A 53 9.44 -9.54 -11.22
N ALA A 54 10.04 -10.74 -11.33
CA ALA A 54 11.09 -11.25 -10.43
C ALA A 54 12.33 -10.33 -10.29
N LEU A 55 12.51 -9.31 -11.15
CA LEU A 55 13.55 -8.28 -11.00
C LEU A 55 13.12 -7.04 -10.20
N ARG A 56 11.83 -6.82 -9.94
CA ARG A 56 11.35 -5.81 -8.99
C ARG A 56 11.02 -6.52 -7.68
N THR A 57 11.69 -6.16 -6.62
CA THR A 57 11.48 -6.63 -5.23
C THR A 57 10.07 -6.41 -4.66
N ASP A 58 9.13 -5.89 -5.44
CA ASP A 58 7.87 -5.33 -4.95
C ASP A 58 6.68 -6.14 -5.49
N VAL A 59 6.11 -6.98 -4.62
CA VAL A 59 4.82 -7.64 -4.86
C VAL A 59 3.68 -6.61 -4.68
N LEU A 60 2.51 -6.82 -5.29
CA LEU A 60 1.38 -5.88 -5.23
C LEU A 60 0.87 -5.65 -3.80
N GLY A 61 0.88 -6.67 -2.93
CA GLY A 61 0.42 -6.54 -1.54
C GLY A 61 1.17 -5.45 -0.75
N PRO A 62 2.51 -5.51 -0.65
CA PRO A 62 3.30 -4.45 -0.02
C PRO A 62 3.12 -3.06 -0.64
N MET A 63 2.83 -2.96 -1.94
CA MET A 63 2.55 -1.67 -2.58
C MET A 63 1.21 -1.09 -2.12
N VAL A 64 0.17 -1.93 -2.09
CA VAL A 64 -1.15 -1.54 -1.58
C VAL A 64 -1.09 -1.15 -0.11
N ASP A 65 -0.28 -1.86 0.69
CA ASP A 65 -0.06 -1.50 2.09
C ASP A 65 0.59 -0.12 2.27
N ARG A 66 1.66 0.15 1.50
CA ARG A 66 2.32 1.46 1.50
C ARG A 66 1.37 2.59 1.08
N MET A 67 0.54 2.38 0.06
CA MET A 67 -0.47 3.35 -0.36
C MET A 67 -1.50 3.61 0.76
N ALA A 68 -1.98 2.56 1.43
CA ALA A 68 -2.92 2.70 2.54
C ALA A 68 -2.30 3.49 3.72
N GLY A 69 -1.06 3.18 4.08
CA GLY A 69 -0.34 3.90 5.14
C GLY A 69 -0.08 5.36 4.78
N SER A 70 0.33 5.64 3.54
CA SER A 70 0.56 7.00 3.04
C SER A 70 -0.73 7.82 3.00
N TRP A 71 -1.85 7.22 2.57
CA TRP A 71 -3.17 7.85 2.62
C TRP A 71 -3.57 8.24 4.05
N VAL A 72 -3.40 7.35 5.03
CA VAL A 72 -3.67 7.68 6.44
C VAL A 72 -2.75 8.81 6.92
N ALA A 73 -1.46 8.77 6.60
CA ALA A 73 -0.51 9.81 6.99
C ALA A 73 -0.89 11.19 6.42
N ALA A 74 -1.28 11.25 5.14
CA ALA A 74 -1.70 12.48 4.48
C ALA A 74 -2.96 13.08 5.09
N ASN A 75 -3.97 12.27 5.40
CA ASN A 75 -5.18 12.76 6.08
C ASN A 75 -4.88 13.26 7.49
N ARG A 76 -4.05 12.57 8.26
CA ARG A 76 -3.66 13.04 9.59
C ARG A 76 -2.81 14.31 9.55
N ALA A 77 -2.03 14.53 8.49
CA ALA A 77 -1.31 15.78 8.30
C ALA A 77 -2.27 16.95 8.04
N ILE A 78 -3.35 16.73 7.28
CA ILE A 78 -4.43 17.73 7.14
C ILE A 78 -5.02 18.07 8.51
N ASP A 79 -5.37 17.06 9.30
CA ASP A 79 -6.01 17.27 10.61
C ASP A 79 -5.09 17.97 11.61
N ARG A 80 -3.77 17.70 11.57
CA ARG A 80 -2.79 18.25 12.52
C ARG A 80 -2.21 19.60 12.10
N ASP A 81 -1.82 19.71 10.83
CA ASP A 81 -1.01 20.82 10.33
C ASP A 81 -1.80 21.73 9.37
N GLY A 82 -3.01 21.31 8.97
CA GLY A 82 -3.86 22.02 8.02
C GLY A 82 -3.59 21.65 6.56
N ALA A 83 -4.62 21.82 5.72
CA ALA A 83 -4.59 21.39 4.31
C ALA A 83 -3.54 22.10 3.45
N ARG A 84 -3.09 23.30 3.84
CA ARG A 84 -2.13 24.12 3.09
C ARG A 84 -0.69 24.04 3.63
N SER A 85 -0.42 23.17 4.61
CA SER A 85 0.92 23.06 5.17
C SER A 85 1.87 22.31 4.23
N ASP A 86 3.15 22.64 4.30
CA ASP A 86 4.20 21.93 3.58
C ASP A 86 4.26 20.44 3.97
N THR A 87 3.97 20.12 5.24
CA THR A 87 3.90 18.75 5.74
C THR A 87 2.78 17.96 5.06
N THR A 88 1.59 18.55 4.98
CA THR A 88 0.47 17.97 4.23
C THR A 88 0.86 17.75 2.77
N HIS A 89 1.45 18.75 2.11
CA HIS A 89 1.88 18.63 0.72
C HIS A 89 2.87 17.48 0.50
N LYS A 90 3.88 17.32 1.38
CA LYS A 90 4.85 16.23 1.31
C LYS A 90 4.19 14.85 1.40
N HIS A 91 3.22 14.66 2.30
CA HIS A 91 2.53 13.38 2.42
C HIS A 91 1.65 13.07 1.20
N TRP A 92 0.95 14.06 0.66
CA TRP A 92 0.17 13.89 -0.56
C TRP A 92 1.04 13.63 -1.79
N TYR A 93 2.18 14.31 -1.89
CA TYR A 93 3.16 14.05 -2.95
C TYR A 93 3.69 12.62 -2.88
N HIS A 94 4.06 12.15 -1.69
CA HIS A 94 4.51 10.78 -1.50
C HIS A 94 3.43 9.74 -1.86
N LEU A 95 2.16 10.01 -1.54
CA LEU A 95 1.05 9.16 -1.97
C LEU A 95 0.95 9.11 -3.51
N ALA A 96 1.12 10.24 -4.19
CA ALA A 96 1.10 10.29 -5.65
C ALA A 96 2.23 9.44 -6.27
N GLU A 97 3.44 9.52 -5.74
CA GLU A 97 4.57 8.67 -6.20
C GLU A 97 4.28 7.17 -6.08
N LEU A 98 3.61 6.76 -4.99
CA LEU A 98 3.20 5.37 -4.81
C LEU A 98 2.10 4.96 -5.82
N VAL A 99 1.15 5.84 -6.11
CA VAL A 99 0.10 5.58 -7.10
C VAL A 99 0.69 5.49 -8.51
N ASP A 100 1.66 6.33 -8.85
CA ASP A 100 2.37 6.28 -10.12
C ASP A 100 3.15 4.97 -10.26
N GLY A 101 3.93 4.59 -9.23
CA GLY A 101 4.64 3.32 -9.21
C GLY A 101 3.73 2.09 -9.30
N TYR A 102 2.54 2.14 -8.70
CA TYR A 102 1.51 1.09 -8.85
C TYR A 102 0.96 1.04 -10.29
N THR A 103 0.72 2.20 -10.89
CA THR A 103 0.21 2.30 -12.26
C THR A 103 1.21 1.74 -13.27
N ASP A 104 2.50 2.05 -13.10
CA ASP A 104 3.58 1.50 -13.92
C ASP A 104 3.73 -0.03 -13.73
N LEU A 105 3.59 -0.50 -12.49
CA LEU A 105 3.64 -1.92 -12.14
C LEU A 105 2.54 -2.71 -12.87
N VAL A 106 1.30 -2.21 -12.83
CA VAL A 106 0.14 -2.86 -13.46
C VAL A 106 0.19 -2.71 -14.99
N SER A 107 0.58 -1.55 -15.51
CA SER A 107 0.64 -1.31 -16.97
C SER A 107 1.74 -2.13 -17.65
N GLY A 108 2.88 -2.34 -16.97
CA GLY A 108 3.95 -3.21 -17.43
C GLY A 108 3.54 -4.69 -17.54
N VAL A 109 2.48 -5.12 -16.83
CA VAL A 109 1.91 -6.48 -16.96
C VAL A 109 0.99 -6.59 -18.18
N ALA A 110 0.32 -5.50 -18.57
CA ALA A 110 -0.63 -5.48 -19.67
C ALA A 110 0.04 -5.45 -21.07
N THR A 111 1.34 -5.12 -21.15
CA THR A 111 2.07 -5.02 -22.42
C THR A 111 2.93 -6.27 -22.64
N PRO A 112 2.55 -7.21 -23.54
CA PRO A 112 3.41 -8.34 -23.88
C PRO A 112 4.69 -7.85 -24.59
N PRO A 113 5.84 -8.54 -24.43
CA PRO A 113 7.05 -8.17 -25.15
C PRO A 113 6.82 -8.25 -26.67
N ALA A 114 7.37 -7.28 -27.41
CA ALA A 114 7.37 -7.30 -28.87
C ALA A 114 8.00 -8.62 -29.36
N ARG A 115 7.26 -9.33 -30.22
CA ARG A 115 7.72 -10.56 -30.90
C ARG A 115 8.81 -10.25 -31.92
#